data_AF-A0A3B8MJJ5-F1
#
_entry.id   AF-A0A3B8MJJ5-F1
#
_cell.length_a   1.000
_cell.length_b   1.000
_cell.length_c   1.000
_cell.angle_alpha   90.00
_cell.angle_beta   90.00
_cell.angle_gamma   90.00
#
_symmetry.space_group_name_H-M   'P 1'
#
loop_
_entity.id
_entity.type
_entity.pdbx_description
1 polymer ?
#
loop_
_entity_poly.entity_id
_entity_poly.type
_entity_poly.pdbx_seq_one_letter_code
_entity_poly.pdbx_strand_id
1 'polypeptide(L)'
;MAEHKLTGHWPLTEDARDIAGENHGVAHHVDFVDGPRDNASGSAHFKSSDSQIEIPAAPDLQLGNQDFSITVWVRCDRPMRGVFGDVLARFDPFSRCGINLQIAGSTAGYSSMSDTRHVHFGIDDGYVGGWTDCGKPWPSNSLVSALVAFGGELYGSIADADDPMDAARVFRWAG
;
A
#
# COMPACT_ATOMS: atom_id res chain seq x y z
N MET A 1 23.07 17.17 -6.56
CA MET A 1 21.87 16.48 -6.06
C MET A 1 20.71 17.41 -6.34
N ALA A 2 19.63 16.92 -6.94
CA ALA A 2 18.44 17.75 -7.17
C ALA A 2 17.83 18.12 -5.82
N GLU A 3 17.45 19.38 -5.64
CA GLU A 3 16.75 19.82 -4.44
C GLU A 3 15.30 19.29 -4.51
N HIS A 4 14.94 18.39 -3.60
CA HIS A 4 13.58 17.87 -3.53
C HIS A 4 12.68 18.95 -2.91
N LYS A 5 11.87 19.59 -3.76
CA LYS A 5 10.87 20.58 -3.33
C LYS A 5 9.65 19.86 -2.76
N LEU A 6 9.11 20.37 -1.65
CA LEU A 6 7.85 19.92 -1.09
C LEU A 6 6.70 20.22 -2.07
N THR A 7 6.06 19.18 -2.60
CA THR A 7 4.99 19.29 -3.60
C THR A 7 3.62 19.63 -3.00
N GLY A 8 3.38 19.24 -1.75
CA GLY A 8 2.13 19.55 -1.05
C GLY A 8 2.25 19.27 0.43
N HIS A 9 1.55 20.08 1.24
CA HIS A 9 1.47 19.93 2.67
C HIS A 9 0.09 20.35 3.16
N TRP A 10 -0.69 19.37 3.62
CA TRP A 10 -2.00 19.57 4.20
C TRP A 10 -1.91 19.38 5.72
N PRO A 11 -1.99 20.46 6.52
CA PRO A 11 -1.95 20.36 7.97
C PRO A 11 -3.19 19.65 8.54
N LEU A 12 -4.33 19.71 7.81
CA LEU A 12 -5.62 19.10 8.17
C LEU A 12 -6.14 19.58 9.53
N THR A 13 -5.85 20.82 9.88
CA THR A 13 -6.18 21.42 11.17
C THR A 13 -7.61 21.96 11.19
N GLU A 14 -7.97 22.72 10.15
CA GLU A 14 -9.27 23.38 10.01
C GLU A 14 -9.89 23.17 8.61
N ASP A 15 -9.06 22.85 7.61
CA ASP A 15 -9.48 22.60 6.24
C ASP A 15 -8.49 21.65 5.53
N ALA A 16 -8.75 21.40 4.24
CA ALA A 16 -7.90 20.60 3.36
C ALA A 16 -7.01 21.47 2.45
N ARG A 17 -6.56 22.65 2.89
CA ARG A 17 -5.70 23.51 2.06
C ARG A 17 -4.25 23.05 2.10
N ASP A 18 -3.63 23.13 0.94
CA ASP A 18 -2.19 22.96 0.78
C ASP A 18 -1.51 24.28 1.18
N ILE A 19 -0.58 24.22 2.14
CA ILE A 19 0.20 25.39 2.58
C ILE A 19 1.58 25.47 1.94
N ALA A 20 1.99 24.45 1.19
CA ALA A 20 3.24 24.43 0.42
C ALA A 20 3.03 24.86 -1.05
N GLY A 21 1.79 24.82 -1.53
CA GLY A 21 1.43 25.13 -2.91
C GLY A 21 -0.09 25.30 -3.11
N GLU A 22 -0.54 25.08 -4.34
CA GLU A 22 -1.94 25.32 -4.76
C GLU A 22 -2.74 24.01 -4.90
N ASN A 23 -2.21 22.87 -4.39
CA ASN A 23 -2.86 21.56 -4.49
C ASN A 23 -3.94 21.40 -3.41
N HIS A 24 -4.86 22.37 -3.31
CA HIS A 24 -5.92 22.37 -2.32
C HIS A 24 -6.86 21.17 -2.50
N GLY A 25 -7.21 20.53 -1.39
CA GLY A 25 -8.17 19.43 -1.35
C GLY A 25 -9.61 19.92 -1.14
N VAL A 26 -10.56 19.11 -1.59
CA VAL A 26 -11.99 19.25 -1.32
C VAL A 26 -12.39 18.13 -0.36
N ALA A 27 -12.82 18.51 0.84
CA ALA A 27 -13.24 17.57 1.86
C ALA A 27 -14.70 17.14 1.67
N HIS A 28 -14.95 15.84 1.69
CA HIS A 28 -16.27 15.22 1.60
C HIS A 28 -16.50 14.35 2.83
N HIS A 29 -17.53 14.68 3.62
CA HIS A 29 -17.89 13.95 4.84
C HIS A 29 -16.76 13.82 5.88
N VAL A 30 -15.82 14.77 5.89
CA VAL A 30 -14.70 14.85 6.85
C VAL A 30 -15.00 15.92 7.89
N ASP A 31 -14.76 15.60 9.17
CA ASP A 31 -14.81 16.57 10.26
C ASP A 31 -13.38 17.00 10.63
N PHE A 32 -13.12 18.30 10.77
CA PHE A 32 -11.85 18.81 11.33
C PHE A 32 -12.02 18.95 12.85
N VAL A 33 -11.22 18.17 13.59
CA VAL A 33 -11.35 18.01 15.04
C VAL A 33 -10.03 18.27 15.73
N ASP A 34 -10.07 18.55 17.04
CA ASP A 34 -8.86 18.65 17.85
C ASP A 34 -8.02 17.37 17.71
N GLY A 35 -6.71 17.55 17.56
CA GLY A 35 -5.84 16.42 17.30
C GLY A 35 -5.70 15.52 18.54
N PRO A 36 -5.14 14.30 18.37
CA PRO A 36 -5.09 13.27 19.41
C PRO A 36 -4.29 13.58 20.68
N ARG A 37 -3.46 14.63 20.66
CA ARG A 37 -2.48 14.91 21.70
C ARG A 37 -2.83 16.24 22.36
N ASP A 38 -2.52 16.35 23.65
CA ASP A 38 -2.56 17.62 24.37
C ASP A 38 -1.62 18.59 23.64
N ASN A 39 -2.17 19.62 22.97
CA ASN A 39 -1.53 20.59 22.05
C ASN A 39 -1.49 20.23 20.54
N ALA A 40 -2.26 19.25 20.07
CA ALA A 40 -2.29 18.94 18.65
C ALA A 40 -3.07 20.00 17.85
N SER A 41 -2.47 20.45 16.75
CA SER A 41 -2.97 21.56 15.90
C SER A 41 -4.30 21.31 15.19
N GLY A 42 -4.98 20.19 15.42
CA GLY A 42 -6.17 19.74 14.69
C GLY A 42 -5.87 18.50 13.84
N SER A 43 -6.90 17.84 13.34
CA SER A 43 -6.82 16.65 12.47
C SER A 43 -8.10 16.46 11.66
N ALA A 44 -7.98 15.87 10.48
CA ALA A 44 -9.11 15.37 9.72
C ALA A 44 -9.59 14.01 10.27
N HIS A 45 -10.88 13.90 10.56
CA HIS A 45 -11.53 12.67 10.98
C HIS A 45 -12.44 12.13 9.87
N PHE A 46 -12.08 10.95 9.36
CA PHE A 46 -12.80 10.23 8.31
C PHE A 46 -13.77 9.24 8.98
N LYS A 47 -15.05 9.60 9.02
CA LYS A 47 -16.07 8.96 9.88
C LYS A 47 -16.88 7.86 9.19
N SER A 48 -16.76 7.74 7.86
CA SER A 48 -17.61 6.87 7.03
C SER A 48 -16.85 6.38 5.79
N SER A 49 -17.39 5.36 5.11
CA SER A 49 -16.79 4.79 3.90
C SER A 49 -16.78 5.73 2.69
N ASP A 50 -17.53 6.82 2.74
CA ASP A 50 -17.59 7.89 1.75
C ASP A 50 -16.89 9.18 2.22
N SER A 51 -16.15 9.11 3.33
CA SER A 51 -15.26 10.19 3.78
C SER A 51 -14.02 10.22 2.91
N GLN A 52 -13.75 11.36 2.27
CA GLN A 52 -12.54 11.53 1.45
C GLN A 52 -12.11 12.99 1.39
N ILE A 53 -10.84 13.21 1.10
CA ILE A 53 -10.32 14.51 0.66
C ILE A 53 -9.84 14.31 -0.77
N GLU A 54 -10.52 14.94 -1.71
CA GLU A 54 -10.16 14.88 -3.13
C GLU A 54 -9.20 16.01 -3.47
N ILE A 55 -8.02 15.68 -3.96
CA ILE A 55 -7.07 16.67 -4.48
C ILE A 55 -7.19 16.65 -6.01
N PRO A 56 -7.55 17.76 -6.67
CA PRO A 56 -7.63 17.82 -8.12
C PRO A 56 -6.31 17.41 -8.78
N ALA A 57 -6.41 16.77 -9.95
CA ALA A 57 -5.22 16.40 -10.71
C ALA A 57 -4.41 17.65 -11.08
N ALA A 58 -3.15 17.66 -10.70
CA ALA A 58 -2.21 18.73 -10.99
C ALA A 58 -0.91 18.17 -11.62
N PRO A 59 -0.20 18.92 -12.49
CA PRO A 59 1.03 18.46 -13.14
C PRO A 59 2.15 18.11 -12.17
N ASP A 60 2.30 18.85 -11.08
CA ASP A 60 3.34 18.63 -10.05
C ASP A 60 3.04 17.40 -9.16
N LEU A 61 1.78 16.96 -9.10
CA LEU A 61 1.39 15.68 -8.48
C LEU A 61 1.63 14.48 -9.40
N GLN A 62 2.08 14.67 -10.65
CA GLN A 62 2.47 13.59 -11.55
C GLN A 62 3.88 13.07 -11.20
N LEU A 63 3.96 12.21 -10.18
CA LEU A 63 5.22 11.66 -9.67
C LEU A 63 6.09 10.98 -10.74
N GLY A 64 5.47 10.40 -11.77
CA GLY A 64 6.17 9.75 -12.88
C GLY A 64 7.15 8.69 -12.40
N ASN A 65 8.36 8.72 -12.94
CA ASN A 65 9.47 7.80 -12.61
C ASN A 65 10.52 8.44 -11.70
N GLN A 66 10.19 9.53 -11.02
CA GLN A 66 11.10 10.24 -10.14
C GLN A 66 11.00 9.74 -8.69
N ASP A 67 12.08 9.87 -7.94
CA ASP A 67 12.07 9.60 -6.50
C ASP A 67 11.11 10.57 -5.79
N PHE A 68 10.30 10.03 -4.88
CA PHE A 68 9.40 10.80 -4.04
C PHE A 68 9.40 10.27 -2.61
N SER A 69 8.83 11.05 -1.70
CA SER A 69 8.62 10.65 -0.31
C SER A 69 7.29 11.18 0.16
N ILE A 70 6.61 10.41 1.02
CA ILE A 70 5.34 10.76 1.64
C ILE A 70 5.56 10.68 3.15
N THR A 71 5.08 11.68 3.89
CA THR A 71 5.07 11.69 5.35
C THR A 71 3.68 12.03 5.84
N VAL A 72 3.14 11.22 6.74
CA VAL A 72 1.78 11.37 7.25
C VAL A 72 1.68 10.81 8.67
N TRP A 73 0.85 11.43 9.50
CA TRP A 73 0.49 10.92 10.81
C TRP A 73 -0.93 10.38 10.76
N VAL A 74 -1.12 9.11 11.12
CA VAL A 74 -2.44 8.47 11.10
C VAL A 74 -2.74 7.85 12.46
N ARG A 75 -3.96 8.05 12.93
CA ARG A 75 -4.51 7.39 14.11
C ARG A 75 -5.73 6.59 13.70
N CYS A 76 -5.62 5.27 13.74
CA CYS A 76 -6.76 4.38 13.56
C CYS A 76 -7.58 4.27 14.85
N ASP A 77 -8.89 4.14 14.69
CA ASP A 77 -9.79 3.83 15.79
C ASP A 77 -9.46 2.50 16.45
N ARG A 78 -9.78 2.38 17.74
CA ARG A 78 -9.56 1.17 18.52
C ARG A 78 -10.87 0.73 19.18
N PRO A 79 -11.28 -0.54 19.02
CA PRO A 79 -10.65 -1.57 18.17
C PRO A 79 -10.83 -1.25 16.68
N MET A 80 -9.83 -1.63 15.88
CA MET A 80 -9.89 -1.53 14.42
C MET A 80 -10.95 -2.50 13.89
N ARG A 81 -12.04 -1.99 13.32
CA ARG A 81 -13.18 -2.77 12.78
C ARG A 81 -13.56 -2.23 11.41
N GLY A 82 -13.91 -3.14 10.49
CA GLY A 82 -14.37 -2.77 9.15
C GLY A 82 -13.24 -2.52 8.17
N VAL A 83 -13.51 -1.68 7.16
CA VAL A 83 -12.57 -1.27 6.12
C VAL A 83 -11.97 0.08 6.51
N PHE A 84 -10.64 0.19 6.53
CA PHE A 84 -9.93 1.40 7.00
C PHE A 84 -9.70 2.45 5.89
N GLY A 85 -9.92 2.06 4.64
CA GLY A 85 -9.66 2.91 3.47
C GLY A 85 -8.18 3.13 3.19
N ASP A 86 -7.91 4.02 2.24
CA ASP A 86 -6.57 4.43 1.85
C ASP A 86 -6.17 5.73 2.58
N VAL A 87 -4.91 5.82 2.99
CA VAL A 87 -4.29 7.06 3.46
C VAL A 87 -3.96 7.97 2.28
N LEU A 88 -3.56 7.37 1.16
CA LEU A 88 -3.34 8.05 -0.12
C LEU A 88 -3.70 7.08 -1.24
N ALA A 89 -4.54 7.51 -2.17
CA ALA A 89 -4.86 6.78 -3.39
C ALA A 89 -4.68 7.70 -4.59
N ARG A 90 -3.75 7.34 -5.48
CA ARG A 90 -3.58 7.96 -6.79
C ARG A 90 -3.32 6.86 -7.79
N PHE A 91 -4.37 6.12 -8.11
CA PHE A 91 -4.33 4.97 -9.00
C PHE A 91 -5.38 5.15 -10.10
N ASP A 92 -4.93 5.09 -11.36
CA ASP A 92 -5.82 5.03 -12.50
C ASP A 92 -6.12 3.55 -12.83
N PRO A 93 -7.35 3.06 -12.61
CA PRO A 93 -7.69 1.67 -12.87
C PRO A 93 -7.69 1.29 -14.35
N PHE A 94 -7.80 2.26 -15.26
CA PHE A 94 -7.80 1.98 -16.70
C PHE A 94 -6.39 1.69 -17.22
N SER A 95 -5.43 2.56 -16.90
CA SER A 95 -4.02 2.32 -17.23
C SER A 95 -3.33 1.35 -16.26
N ARG A 96 -3.95 1.07 -15.11
CA ARG A 96 -3.35 0.36 -13.96
C ARG A 96 -2.03 0.98 -13.50
N CYS A 97 -1.97 2.31 -13.54
CA CYS A 97 -0.79 3.06 -13.15
C CYS A 97 -1.09 3.92 -11.92
N GLY A 98 -0.17 3.93 -10.96
CA GLY A 98 -0.23 4.81 -9.82
C GLY A 98 0.23 4.17 -8.51
N ILE A 99 -0.19 4.77 -7.41
CA ILE A 99 0.21 4.37 -6.06
C ILE A 99 -0.97 4.29 -5.12
N ASN A 100 -0.85 3.43 -4.12
CA ASN A 100 -1.70 3.41 -2.95
C ASN A 100 -0.88 3.25 -1.66
N LEU A 101 -1.29 3.97 -0.63
CA LEU A 101 -0.80 3.81 0.74
C LEU A 101 -2.02 3.55 1.61
N GLN A 102 -2.07 2.40 2.25
CA GLN A 102 -3.21 1.97 3.05
C GLN A 102 -2.78 1.43 4.41
N ILE A 103 -3.68 1.53 5.38
CA ILE A 103 -3.55 0.81 6.64
C ILE A 103 -4.52 -0.35 6.59
N ALA A 104 -4.02 -1.55 6.85
CA ALA A 104 -4.82 -2.74 6.85
C ALA A 104 -4.67 -3.51 8.18
N GLY A 105 -5.57 -4.48 8.35
CA GLY A 105 -5.45 -5.51 9.35
C GLY A 105 -5.91 -6.83 8.76
N SER A 106 -5.30 -7.93 9.17
CA SER A 106 -5.62 -9.28 8.73
C SER A 106 -5.86 -10.20 9.91
N THR A 107 -6.80 -11.12 9.74
CA THR A 107 -6.83 -12.35 10.53
C THR A 107 -5.72 -13.29 10.04
N ALA A 108 -5.26 -14.19 10.91
CA ALA A 108 -4.32 -15.22 10.48
C ALA A 108 -5.05 -16.16 9.50
N GLY A 109 -4.49 -16.32 8.31
CA GLY A 109 -4.83 -17.37 7.35
C GLY A 109 -3.80 -18.50 7.41
N TYR A 110 -4.00 -19.53 6.58
CA TYR A 110 -3.19 -20.76 6.57
C TYR A 110 -1.67 -20.51 6.46
N SER A 111 -1.27 -19.42 5.79
CA SER A 111 0.14 -19.03 5.62
C SER A 111 0.38 -17.53 5.79
N SER A 112 -0.49 -16.80 6.50
CA SER A 112 -0.37 -15.35 6.65
C SER A 112 -0.19 -14.92 8.11
N MET A 113 0.57 -13.85 8.29
CA MET A 113 0.68 -13.16 9.57
C MET A 113 -0.68 -12.52 9.89
N SER A 114 -1.17 -12.71 11.12
CA SER A 114 -2.19 -11.83 11.68
C SER A 114 -1.51 -10.59 12.23
N ASP A 115 -1.91 -9.43 11.74
CA ASP A 115 -1.63 -8.18 12.43
C ASP A 115 -2.87 -7.29 12.33
N THR A 116 -3.16 -6.59 13.43
CA THR A 116 -4.25 -5.62 13.45
C THR A 116 -3.80 -4.28 12.84
N ARG A 117 -2.49 -4.04 12.64
CA ARG A 117 -1.95 -2.80 12.06
C ARG A 117 -0.70 -3.03 11.22
N HIS A 118 -0.88 -3.21 9.91
CA HIS A 118 0.21 -3.10 8.95
C HIS A 118 -0.03 -1.97 7.94
N VAL A 119 1.07 -1.42 7.42
CA VAL A 119 1.05 -0.43 6.35
C VAL A 119 1.36 -1.16 5.05
N HIS A 120 0.50 -0.99 4.04
CA HIS A 120 0.75 -1.50 2.70
C HIS A 120 0.98 -0.33 1.75
N PHE A 121 2.03 -0.45 0.96
CA PHE A 121 2.36 0.50 -0.09
C PHE A 121 2.46 -0.26 -1.41
N GLY A 122 1.68 0.17 -2.40
CA GLY A 122 1.71 -0.39 -3.75
C GLY A 122 2.05 0.69 -4.76
N ILE A 123 2.80 0.27 -5.78
CA ILE A 123 3.08 1.05 -6.98
C ILE A 123 2.89 0.13 -8.19
N ASP A 124 2.23 0.64 -9.22
CA ASP A 124 2.04 -0.04 -10.49
C ASP A 124 2.27 0.99 -11.61
N ASP A 125 2.88 0.57 -12.71
CA ASP A 125 3.10 1.39 -13.92
C ASP A 125 2.27 0.85 -15.09
N GLY A 126 1.33 -0.07 -14.83
CA GLY A 126 0.52 -0.72 -15.84
C GLY A 126 1.32 -1.62 -16.78
N TYR A 127 2.62 -1.80 -16.54
CA TYR A 127 3.51 -2.51 -17.43
C TYR A 127 3.18 -4.00 -17.46
N VAL A 128 2.55 -4.43 -18.54
CA VAL A 128 2.34 -5.84 -18.85
C VAL A 128 3.50 -6.31 -19.71
N GLY A 129 4.57 -6.75 -19.06
CA GLY A 129 5.65 -7.48 -19.74
C GLY A 129 5.17 -8.82 -20.29
N GLY A 130 5.98 -9.44 -21.13
CA GLY A 130 5.75 -10.83 -21.50
C GLY A 130 5.82 -11.72 -20.26
N TRP A 131 4.70 -12.34 -19.89
CA TRP A 131 4.71 -13.34 -18.84
C TRP A 131 5.47 -14.57 -19.34
N THR A 132 6.51 -14.98 -18.60
CA THR A 132 7.23 -16.22 -18.89
C THR A 132 6.71 -17.29 -17.94
N ASP A 133 6.13 -18.35 -18.50
CA ASP A 133 5.74 -19.51 -17.71
C ASP A 133 7.00 -20.24 -17.26
N CYS A 134 7.36 -20.08 -15.99
CA CYS A 134 8.47 -20.78 -15.36
C CYS A 134 8.10 -22.21 -14.92
N GLY A 135 6.87 -22.64 -15.17
CA GLY A 135 6.33 -23.92 -14.76
C GLY A 135 6.11 -24.01 -13.25
N LYS A 136 6.17 -25.23 -12.73
CA LYS A 136 5.99 -25.53 -11.31
C LYS A 136 7.23 -26.25 -10.76
N PRO A 137 7.59 -26.06 -9.47
CA PRO A 137 8.78 -26.68 -8.89
C PRO A 137 8.76 -28.21 -8.91
N TRP A 138 7.57 -28.84 -8.93
CA TRP A 138 7.42 -30.29 -8.95
C TRP A 138 6.24 -30.77 -9.83
N PRO A 139 6.33 -31.91 -10.53
CA PRO A 139 5.27 -32.34 -11.45
C PRO A 139 3.87 -32.51 -10.85
N SER A 140 3.74 -32.78 -9.55
CA SER A 140 2.43 -32.99 -8.89
C SER A 140 2.06 -31.94 -7.85
N ASN A 141 2.89 -30.91 -7.62
CA ASN A 141 2.51 -29.88 -6.64
C ASN A 141 1.32 -29.05 -7.16
N SER A 142 0.37 -28.77 -6.26
CA SER A 142 -0.80 -27.95 -6.58
C SER A 142 -0.52 -26.45 -6.46
N LEU A 143 0.40 -26.07 -5.57
CA LEU A 143 0.74 -24.67 -5.30
C LEU A 143 2.20 -24.50 -4.89
N VAL A 144 2.74 -23.30 -5.11
CA VAL A 144 3.98 -22.85 -4.48
C VAL A 144 3.61 -22.25 -3.12
N SER A 145 4.11 -22.83 -2.04
CA SER A 145 3.67 -22.50 -0.68
C SER A 145 4.34 -21.23 -0.14
N ALA A 146 5.54 -20.93 -0.59
CA ALA A 146 6.24 -19.69 -0.32
C ALA A 146 7.29 -19.38 -1.40
N LEU A 147 7.58 -18.09 -1.57
CA LEU A 147 8.72 -17.59 -2.35
C LEU A 147 9.59 -16.72 -1.43
N VAL A 148 10.90 -16.88 -1.50
CA VAL A 148 11.84 -16.10 -0.69
C VAL A 148 13.10 -15.77 -1.48
N ALA A 149 13.51 -14.50 -1.41
CA ALA A 149 14.83 -14.08 -1.86
C ALA A 149 15.83 -14.22 -0.71
N PHE A 150 16.89 -15.01 -0.89
CA PHE A 150 17.92 -15.24 0.13
C PHE A 150 19.29 -15.37 -0.54
N GLY A 151 20.29 -14.64 -0.02
CA GLY A 151 21.66 -14.70 -0.56
C GLY A 151 21.79 -14.24 -2.02
N GLY A 152 20.87 -13.42 -2.53
CA GLY A 152 20.83 -12.98 -3.93
C GLY A 152 20.18 -13.97 -4.90
N GLU A 153 19.62 -15.08 -4.39
CA GLU A 153 18.92 -16.08 -5.20
C GLU A 153 17.45 -16.16 -4.79
N LEU A 154 16.60 -16.63 -5.72
CA LEU A 154 15.18 -16.86 -5.47
C LEU A 154 14.93 -18.34 -5.16
N TYR A 155 14.17 -18.61 -4.10
CA TYR A 155 13.78 -19.94 -3.69
C TYR A 155 12.25 -20.07 -3.64
N GLY A 156 11.74 -21.23 -4.01
CA GLY A 156 10.32 -21.59 -3.89
C GLY A 156 10.14 -22.88 -3.11
N SER A 157 9.15 -22.95 -2.23
CA SER A 157 8.82 -24.16 -1.49
C SER A 157 7.48 -24.76 -1.92
N ILE A 158 7.34 -26.06 -1.70
CA ILE A 158 6.08 -26.79 -1.85
C ILE A 158 5.73 -27.47 -0.53
N ALA A 159 4.45 -27.56 -0.22
CA ALA A 159 3.94 -28.33 0.91
C ALA A 159 3.44 -29.71 0.50
N ASP A 160 3.15 -29.91 -0.80
CA ASP A 160 2.43 -31.06 -1.33
C ASP A 160 3.06 -31.63 -2.61
N ALA A 161 2.92 -32.95 -2.74
CA ALA A 161 3.22 -33.75 -3.92
C ALA A 161 2.42 -35.06 -3.82
N ASP A 162 2.28 -35.80 -4.92
CA ASP A 162 1.59 -37.10 -4.93
C ASP A 162 2.28 -38.14 -4.00
N ASP A 163 3.61 -38.13 -3.95
CA ASP A 163 4.39 -38.93 -2.99
C ASP A 163 4.73 -38.07 -1.75
N PRO A 164 4.35 -38.50 -0.53
CA PRO A 164 4.71 -37.80 0.70
C PRO A 164 6.21 -37.57 0.89
N MET A 165 7.08 -38.40 0.29
CA MET A 165 8.52 -38.24 0.35
C MET A 165 9.04 -37.10 -0.55
N ASP A 166 8.21 -36.64 -1.48
CA ASP A 166 8.51 -35.52 -2.38
C ASP A 166 7.85 -34.20 -1.96
N ALA A 167 6.98 -34.23 -0.96
CA ALA A 167 6.39 -33.05 -0.33
C ALA A 167 7.43 -32.29 0.52
N ALA A 168 7.06 -31.07 0.96
CA ALA A 168 7.87 -30.25 1.88
C ALA A 168 9.30 -29.93 1.40
N ARG A 169 9.50 -29.76 0.09
CA ARG A 169 10.80 -29.43 -0.52
C ARG A 169 10.97 -27.93 -0.79
N VAL A 170 12.23 -27.50 -0.89
CA VAL A 170 12.64 -26.16 -1.31
C VAL A 170 13.50 -26.27 -2.57
N PHE A 171 13.21 -25.42 -3.54
CA PHE A 171 13.85 -25.37 -4.85
C PHE A 171 14.49 -24.00 -5.04
N ARG A 172 15.66 -23.96 -5.68
CA ARG A 172 16.32 -22.72 -6.08
C ARG A 172 16.00 -22.42 -7.55
N TRP A 173 15.66 -21.18 -7.86
CA TRP A 173 15.49 -20.72 -9.24
C TRP A 173 16.83 -20.67 -9.97
N ALA A 174 16.88 -21.23 -11.19
CA ALA A 174 18.12 -21.34 -11.97
C ALA A 174 18.28 -20.25 -13.06
N GLY A 175 17.28 -19.40 -13.26
CA GLY A 175 17.26 -18.42 -14.35
C GLY A 175 16.22 -18.75 -15.40
#